data_AF-A0A2W5THB2-F1
#
_entry.id   AF-A0A2W5THB2-F1
#
_cell.length_a   1.000
_cell.length_b   1.000
_cell.length_c   1.000
_cell.angle_alpha   90.00
_cell.angle_beta   90.00
_cell.angle_gamma   90.00
#
_symmetry.space_group_name_H-M   'P 1'
#
loop_
_entity.id
_entity.type
_entity.pdbx_description
1 polymer ?
#
loop_
_entity_poly.entity_id
_entity_poly.type
_entity_poly.pdbx_seq_one_letter_code
_entity_poly.pdbx_strand_id
1 'polypeptide(L)' 'MRKTLAELKPGDTVRTPNQGVFKIVKLIRVFDTKRGQFFNYETDSPSRRLAGRKGMKVEVIS' A
#
# COMPACT_ATOMS: atom_id res chain seq x y z
N MET A 1 -9.51 2.04 -10.08
CA MET A 1 -8.31 1.86 -10.95
C MET A 1 -7.25 1.05 -10.19
N ARG A 2 -6.34 0.31 -10.84
CA ARG A 2 -5.24 -0.39 -10.11
C ARG A 2 -3.96 0.43 -10.15
N LYS A 3 -3.32 0.62 -8.99
CA LYS A 3 -2.01 1.25 -8.82
C LYS A 3 -1.02 0.27 -8.21
N THR A 4 0.25 0.37 -8.56
CA THR A 4 1.33 -0.29 -7.84
C THR A 4 1.55 0.36 -6.48
N LEU A 5 2.19 -0.35 -5.55
CA LEU A 5 2.52 0.22 -4.24
C LEU A 5 3.44 1.45 -4.33
N ALA A 6 4.22 1.61 -5.40
CA ALA A 6 5.05 2.80 -5.60
C ALA A 6 4.28 4.04 -6.08
N GLU A 7 3.06 3.85 -6.59
CA GLU A 7 2.21 4.94 -7.11
C GLU A 7 1.18 5.43 -6.09
N LEU A 8 1.09 4.76 -4.92
CA LEU A 8 0.17 5.13 -3.85
C LEU A 8 0.60 6.43 -3.17
N LYS A 9 -0.39 7.22 -2.79
CA LYS A 9 -0.20 8.48 -2.06
C LYS A 9 -1.05 8.51 -0.79
N PRO A 10 -0.64 9.29 0.22
CA PRO A 10 -1.54 9.68 1.31
C PRO A 10 -2.89 10.15 0.76
N GLY A 11 -3.97 9.63 1.31
CA GLY A 11 -5.33 9.93 0.87
C GLY A 11 -5.97 8.86 -0.03
N ASP A 12 -5.18 8.02 -0.71
CA ASP A 12 -5.73 6.96 -1.55
C ASP A 12 -6.50 5.94 -0.69
N THR A 13 -7.75 5.66 -1.04
CA THR A 13 -8.52 4.53 -0.48
C THR A 13 -8.28 3.29 -1.32
N VAL A 14 -7.81 2.23 -0.69
CA VAL A 14 -7.42 0.99 -1.36
C VAL A 14 -8.27 -0.19 -0.90
N ARG A 15 -8.65 -1.06 -1.84
CA ARG A 15 -9.20 -2.39 -1.56
C ARG A 15 -8.11 -3.42 -1.75
N THR A 16 -7.93 -4.24 -0.72
CA THR A 16 -7.08 -5.43 -0.77
C THR A 16 -7.97 -6.68 -0.72
N PRO A 17 -7.59 -7.77 -1.43
CA PRO A 17 -8.41 -8.99 -1.46
C PRO A 17 -8.65 -9.61 -0.08
N ASN A 18 -7.63 -9.57 0.79
CA ASN A 18 -7.65 -10.30 2.06
C ASN A 18 -7.81 -9.41 3.31
N GLN A 19 -7.63 -8.10 3.18
CA GLN A 19 -7.63 -7.18 4.33
C GLN A 19 -8.71 -6.09 4.20
N GLY A 20 -9.58 -6.17 3.19
CA GLY A 20 -10.69 -5.24 3.01
C GLY A 20 -10.25 -3.88 2.47
N VAL A 21 -11.04 -2.85 2.82
CA VAL A 21 -10.87 -1.46 2.37
C VAL A 21 -10.29 -0.61 3.49
N PHE A 22 -9.34 0.26 3.17
CA PHE A 22 -8.74 1.23 4.11
C PHE A 22 -8.05 2.37 3.35
N LYS A 23 -7.83 3.50 4.02
CA LYS A 23 -7.18 4.69 3.47
C LYS A 23 -5.69 4.71 3.80
N ILE A 24 -4.86 5.11 2.84
CA ILE A 24 -3.43 5.34 3.06
C ILE A 24 -3.24 6.64 3.83
N VAL A 25 -2.53 6.57 4.96
CA VAL A 25 -2.20 7.73 5.79
C VAL A 25 -0.83 8.28 5.42
N LYS A 26 0.20 7.44 5.42
CA LYS A 26 1.57 7.84 5.03
C LYS A 26 2.44 6.66 4.62
N LEU A 27 3.47 6.93 3.82
CA LEU A 27 4.56 6.00 3.56
C LEU A 27 5.48 5.98 4.78
N ILE A 28 5.62 4.81 5.43
CA ILE A 28 6.49 4.66 6.60
C ILE A 28 7.94 4.46 6.14
N ARG A 29 8.15 3.51 5.23
CA ARG A 29 9.50 3.20 4.72
C ARG A 29 9.47 2.55 3.34
N VAL A 30 10.56 2.76 2.61
CA VAL A 30 10.96 1.96 1.45
C VAL A 30 12.28 1.29 1.80
N PHE A 31 12.42 0.00 1.51
CA PHE A 31 13.68 -0.70 1.71
C PHE A 31 13.97 -1.65 0.55
N ASP A 32 15.24 -1.64 0.13
CA ASP A 32 15.72 -2.45 -0.97
C ASP A 32 16.27 -3.78 -0.45
N THR A 33 15.94 -4.84 -1.17
CA THR A 33 16.46 -6.18 -0.93
C THR A 33 17.07 -6.71 -2.22
N LYS A 34 17.86 -7.78 -2.15
CA LYS A 34 18.32 -8.51 -3.36
C LYS A 34 17.16 -8.99 -4.25
N ARG A 35 15.93 -9.07 -3.71
CA ARG A 35 14.71 -9.51 -4.41
C ARG A 35 13.84 -8.33 -4.89
N GLY A 36 14.35 -7.10 -4.78
CA GLY A 36 13.66 -5.87 -5.17
C GLY A 36 13.22 -5.01 -3.99
N GLN A 37 12.49 -3.95 -4.33
CA GLN A 37 12.09 -2.90 -3.41
C GLN A 37 10.75 -3.20 -2.72
N PHE A 38 10.67 -2.96 -1.41
CA PHE A 38 9.49 -3.15 -0.59
C PHE A 38 9.01 -1.83 0.01
N PHE A 39 7.69 -1.66 0.02
CA PHE A 39 6.98 -0.49 0.52
C PHE A 39 6.18 -0.90 1.77
N ASN A 40 6.10 0.01 2.74
CA ASN A 40 5.30 -0.16 3.94
C ASN A 40 4.55 1.14 4.25
N TYR A 41 3.23 1.07 4.22
CA TYR A 41 2.32 2.20 4.43
C TYR A 41 1.57 2.04 5.75
N GLU A 42 1.39 3.17 6.43
CA GLU A 42 0.39 3.33 7.47
C GLU A 42 -0.97 3.53 6.84
N THR A 43 -2.00 2.94 7.44
CA THR A 43 -3.39 3.08 7.01
C THR A 43 -4.23 3.62 8.15
N ASP A 44 -5.46 4.04 7.85
CA ASP A 44 -6.44 4.51 8.84
C ASP A 44 -7.00 3.39 9.72
N SER A 45 -6.70 2.13 9.40
CA SER A 45 -7.13 0.99 10.18
C SER A 45 -6.09 0.69 11.27
N PRO A 46 -6.48 0.69 12.57
CA PRO A 46 -5.54 0.54 13.68
C PRO A 46 -4.83 -0.82 13.72
N SER A 47 -5.37 -1.82 13.01
CA SER A 47 -4.87 -3.20 12.97
C SER A 47 -4.36 -3.60 11.58
N ARG A 48 -4.25 -2.68 10.61
CA ARG A 48 -3.79 -3.00 9.26
C ARG A 48 -2.63 -2.09 8.85
N ARG A 49 -1.68 -2.68 8.14
CA ARG A 49 -0.65 -1.95 7.38
C ARG A 49 -0.63 -2.52 5.98
N LEU A 50 -0.37 -1.67 4.99
CA LEU A 50 -0.18 -2.13 3.62
C LEU A 50 1.32 -2.24 3.34
N ALA A 51 1.80 -3.48 3.24
CA ALA A 51 3.19 -3.76 2.90
C ALA A 51 3.28 -4.73 1.74
N GLY A 52 4.27 -4.52 0.87
CA GLY A 52 4.50 -5.40 -0.27
C GLY A 52 5.60 -4.92 -1.19
N ARG A 53 5.81 -5.67 -2.27
CA ARG A 53 6.82 -5.35 -3.28
C ARG A 53 6.36 -4.21 -4.17
N LYS A 54 7.31 -3.45 -4.74
CA LYS A 54 7.07 -2.37 -5.72
C LYS A 54 6.02 -2.72 -6.78
N GLY A 55 6.10 -3.91 -7.36
CA GLY A 55 5.20 -4.36 -8.44
C GLY A 55 3.83 -4.87 -7.99
N MET A 56 3.58 -5.00 -6.68
CA MET A 56 2.27 -5.40 -6.18
C MET A 56 1.25 -4.30 -6.51
N LYS A 57 0.12 -4.70 -7.12
CA LYS A 57 -0.96 -3.81 -7.48
C LYS A 57 -2.12 -3.94 -6.50
N VAL A 58 -2.70 -2.81 -6.12
CA VAL A 58 -3.93 -2.73 -5.32
C VAL A 58 -4.99 -1.95 -6.08
N GLU A 59 -6.25 -2.25 -5.79
CA GLU A 59 -7.37 -1.48 -6.34
C GLU A 59 -7.54 -0.20 -5.54
N VAL A 60 -7.48 0.95 -6.22
CA VAL A 60 -7.82 2.26 -5.69
C VAL A 60 -9.25 2.57 -6.07
N ILE A 61 -10.06 2.83 -5.05
CA ILE A 61 -11.48 3.18 -5.10
C ILE A 61 -11.56 4.60 -4.57
N SER A 62 -11.51 5.57 -5.47
CA SER A 62 -11.59 7.01 -5.22
C SER A 62 -12.79 7.38 -4.35
#